data_AF-A0A9W6NTE6-F1
#
_entry.id   AF-A0A9W6NTE6-F1
#
_cell.length_a   1.000
_cell.length_b   1.000
_cell.length_c   1.000
_cell.angle_alpha   90.00
_cell.angle_beta   90.00
_cell.angle_gamma   90.00
#
_symmetry.space_group_name_H-M   'P 1'
#
loop_
_entity.id
_entity.type
_entity.pdbx_description
1 polymer ?
#
loop_
_entity_poly.entity_id
_entity_poly.type
_entity_poly.pdbx_seq_one_letter_code
_entity_poly.pdbx_strand_id
1 'polypeptide(L)'
;MLWTPVEGRGPRPLVLIEHGGGQHKQGWEVISRAFRYVTACGFAVAAIDAPGTGGRPEHPEIRRLVALIDARKAAGEPLGAAQPALYETVAAQLIPDWRTTLDALQHLDCVGDSGPVGYYGLSAAGESGIRLVAAEHRITAAVLGLMACDWLIDTAARITVSRPIHPQSTPRHPGTPLCPTYQHRHTEGEGGLPAYQA
;
A
#
# COMPACT_ATOMS: atom_id res chain seq x y z
N MET A 1 13.50 0.31 1.29
CA MET A 1 13.86 1.32 0.27
C MET A 1 13.29 2.64 0.72
N LEU A 2 14.01 3.74 0.44
CA LEU A 2 13.57 5.10 0.69
C LEU A 2 13.81 5.90 -0.59
N TRP A 3 12.76 6.57 -1.08
CA TRP A 3 12.83 7.50 -2.18
C TRP A 3 12.51 8.91 -1.69
N THR A 4 13.31 9.87 -2.11
CA THR A 4 13.11 11.29 -1.79
C THR A 4 13.31 12.13 -3.05
N PRO A 5 12.60 13.25 -3.19
CA PRO A 5 12.90 14.24 -4.23
C PRO A 5 14.36 14.70 -4.15
N VAL A 6 14.97 14.93 -5.31
CA VAL A 6 16.36 15.40 -5.43
C VAL A 6 16.51 16.83 -4.90
N GLU A 7 15.47 17.64 -5.07
CA GLU A 7 15.43 19.04 -4.64
C GLU A 7 14.63 19.21 -3.33
N GLY A 8 14.97 20.26 -2.59
CA GLY A 8 14.36 20.58 -1.29
C GLY A 8 15.13 20.00 -0.11
N ARG A 9 15.53 20.88 0.82
CA ARG A 9 16.18 20.52 2.09
C ARG A 9 15.14 20.50 3.21
N GLY A 10 15.29 19.56 4.14
CA GLY A 10 14.52 19.48 5.38
C GLY A 10 13.45 18.36 5.41
N PRO A 11 12.78 18.22 6.58
CA PRO A 11 11.73 17.24 6.82
C PRO A 11 10.58 17.36 5.82
N ARG A 12 9.99 16.22 5.45
CA ARG A 12 8.85 16.17 4.51
C ARG A 12 7.87 15.08 4.90
N PRO A 13 6.59 15.20 4.48
CA PRO A 13 5.62 14.12 4.67
C PRO A 13 6.15 12.77 4.18
N LEU A 14 5.91 11.72 4.95
CA LEU A 14 6.33 10.36 4.64
C LEU A 14 5.13 9.52 4.21
N VAL A 15 5.26 8.75 3.14
CA VAL A 15 4.28 7.72 2.75
C VAL A 15 4.95 6.34 2.82
N LEU A 16 4.37 5.47 3.63
CA LEU A 16 4.71 4.04 3.68
C LEU A 16 3.90 3.32 2.58
N ILE A 17 4.57 2.62 1.68
CA ILE A 17 3.93 1.80 0.64
C ILE A 17 4.27 0.34 0.88
N GLU A 18 3.24 -0.47 1.07
CA GLU A 18 3.36 -1.93 1.16
C GLU A 18 2.91 -2.58 -0.16
N HIS A 19 3.63 -3.63 -0.57
CA HIS A 19 3.39 -4.35 -1.81
C HIS A 19 2.24 -5.36 -1.70
N GLY A 20 1.64 -5.72 -2.83
CA GLY A 20 0.59 -6.74 -2.87
C GLY A 20 1.11 -8.16 -2.63
N GLY A 21 0.20 -9.13 -2.49
CA GLY A 21 0.57 -10.54 -2.37
C GLY A 21 1.31 -11.04 -3.61
N GLY A 22 2.38 -11.81 -3.42
CA GLY A 22 3.22 -12.31 -4.53
C GLY A 22 4.08 -11.25 -5.21
N GLN A 23 4.23 -10.06 -4.63
CA GLN A 23 5.11 -8.99 -5.09
C GLN A 23 6.21 -8.70 -4.04
N HIS A 24 6.96 -7.61 -4.23
CA HIS A 24 8.04 -7.17 -3.33
C HIS A 24 8.19 -5.64 -3.36
N LYS A 25 9.02 -5.06 -2.50
CA LYS A 25 9.21 -3.59 -2.36
C LYS A 25 9.71 -2.85 -3.61
N GLN A 26 10.17 -3.59 -4.62
CA GLN A 26 10.62 -3.07 -5.93
C GLN A 26 9.66 -3.47 -7.06
N GLY A 27 8.49 -4.00 -6.73
CA GLY A 27 7.43 -4.32 -7.68
C GLY A 27 6.91 -3.05 -8.36
N TRP A 28 6.37 -3.24 -9.56
CA TRP A 28 5.85 -2.15 -10.38
C TRP A 28 4.79 -1.31 -9.65
N GLU A 29 3.91 -1.95 -8.89
CA GLU A 29 2.85 -1.30 -8.14
C GLU A 29 3.40 -0.36 -7.04
N VAL A 30 4.53 -0.73 -6.43
CA VAL A 30 5.21 0.10 -5.43
C VAL A 30 5.96 1.23 -6.12
N ILE A 31 6.80 0.91 -7.12
CA ILE A 31 7.66 1.90 -7.78
C ILE A 31 6.84 2.95 -8.51
N SER A 32 5.81 2.54 -9.26
CA SER A 32 4.95 3.49 -10.00
C SER A 32 4.25 4.47 -9.07
N ARG A 33 3.80 4.02 -7.89
CA ARG A 33 3.18 4.88 -6.88
C ARG A 33 4.21 5.77 -6.19
N ALA A 34 5.35 5.22 -5.79
CA ALA A 34 6.45 5.96 -5.17
C ALA A 34 6.93 7.09 -6.09
N PHE A 35 7.12 6.80 -7.38
CA PHE A 35 7.52 7.79 -8.37
C PHE A 35 6.57 8.99 -8.41
N ARG A 36 5.25 8.75 -8.42
CA ARG A 36 4.24 9.83 -8.43
C ARG A 36 4.28 10.66 -7.14
N TYR A 37 4.36 10.03 -5.97
CA TYR A 37 4.40 10.77 -4.70
C TYR A 37 5.70 11.59 -4.54
N VAL A 38 6.83 11.04 -4.99
CA VAL A 38 8.10 11.74 -4.97
C VAL A 38 8.09 12.91 -5.95
N THR A 39 7.78 12.66 -7.23
CA THR A 39 7.97 13.67 -8.28
C THR A 39 6.88 14.73 -8.35
N ALA A 40 5.62 14.38 -8.03
CA ALA A 40 4.49 15.30 -8.13
C ALA A 40 4.04 15.89 -6.79
N CYS A 41 4.30 15.21 -5.67
CA CYS A 41 3.86 15.66 -4.35
C CYS A 41 5.00 16.09 -3.42
N GLY A 42 6.26 15.80 -3.78
CA GLY A 42 7.42 16.16 -2.97
C GLY A 42 7.59 15.33 -1.69
N PHE A 43 6.91 14.18 -1.57
CA PHE A 43 6.92 13.35 -0.36
C PHE A 43 8.16 12.45 -0.30
N ALA A 44 8.56 12.08 0.92
CA ALA A 44 9.41 10.92 1.15
C ALA A 44 8.54 9.66 1.04
N VAL A 45 9.08 8.60 0.45
CA VAL A 45 8.35 7.34 0.30
C VAL A 45 9.23 6.19 0.76
N ALA A 46 8.70 5.31 1.59
CA ALA A 46 9.40 4.12 2.03
C ALA A 46 8.62 2.84 1.71
N ALA A 47 9.34 1.77 1.41
CA ALA A 47 8.80 0.43 1.23
C ALA A 47 9.74 -0.63 1.80
N ILE A 48 9.18 -1.63 2.47
CA ILE A 48 9.90 -2.82 2.97
C ILE A 48 9.29 -4.08 2.37
N ASP A 49 10.05 -5.18 2.39
CA ASP A 49 9.52 -6.49 1.97
C ASP A 49 8.75 -7.12 3.13
N ALA A 50 7.59 -7.71 2.82
CA ALA A 50 6.89 -8.60 3.72
C ALA A 50 7.75 -9.88 4.00
N PRO A 51 7.54 -10.57 5.12
CA PRO A 51 8.25 -11.81 5.42
C PRO A 51 8.16 -12.82 4.28
N GLY A 52 9.31 -13.35 3.85
CA GLY A 52 9.40 -14.31 2.75
C GLY A 52 9.27 -13.74 1.34
N THR A 53 9.30 -12.41 1.15
CA THR A 53 9.27 -11.78 -0.17
C THR A 53 10.54 -10.98 -0.48
N GLY A 54 10.77 -10.72 -1.77
CA GLY A 54 11.87 -9.89 -2.24
C GLY A 54 13.25 -10.38 -1.77
N GLY A 55 13.95 -9.56 -0.99
CA GLY A 55 15.28 -9.89 -0.48
C GLY A 55 15.27 -10.63 0.86
N ARG A 56 14.10 -10.92 1.44
CA ARG A 56 14.00 -11.60 2.74
C ARG A 56 14.14 -13.11 2.56
N PRO A 57 14.78 -13.80 3.52
CA PRO A 57 14.75 -15.26 3.56
C PRO A 57 13.31 -15.75 3.58
N GLU A 58 13.11 -16.90 2.96
CA GLU A 58 11.78 -17.47 2.91
C GLU A 58 11.29 -17.89 4.29
N HIS A 59 10.00 -17.69 4.53
CA HIS A 59 9.33 -18.03 5.77
C HIS A 59 8.59 -19.37 5.64
N PRO A 60 9.00 -20.45 6.34
CA PRO A 60 8.45 -21.80 6.14
C PRO A 60 6.94 -21.90 6.33
N GLU A 61 6.41 -21.26 7.37
CA GLU A 61 4.97 -21.32 7.66
C GLU A 61 4.11 -20.55 6.63
N ILE A 62 4.58 -19.38 6.19
CA ILE A 62 3.94 -18.61 5.11
C ILE A 62 3.95 -19.43 3.82
N ARG A 63 5.08 -20.04 3.44
CA ARG A 63 5.17 -20.94 2.28
C ARG A 63 4.14 -22.07 2.39
N ARG A 64 4.07 -22.73 3.56
CA ARG A 64 3.14 -23.84 3.81
C ARG A 64 1.67 -23.39 3.65
N LEU A 65 1.31 -22.24 4.21
CA LEU A 65 -0.05 -21.71 4.16
C LEU A 65 -0.43 -21.25 2.75
N VAL A 66 0.49 -20.62 2.01
CA VAL A 66 0.29 -20.27 0.59
C VAL A 66 0.04 -21.54 -0.23
N ALA A 67 0.88 -22.57 -0.09
CA ALA A 67 0.70 -23.82 -0.81
C ALA A 67 -0.64 -24.51 -0.49
N LEU A 68 -1.07 -24.47 0.77
CA LEU A 68 -2.38 -24.99 1.19
C LEU A 68 -3.54 -24.20 0.56
N ILE A 69 -3.45 -22.87 0.55
CA ILE A 69 -4.46 -22.00 -0.07
C ILE A 69 -4.54 -22.27 -1.58
N ASP A 70 -3.40 -22.40 -2.25
CA ASP A 70 -3.34 -22.66 -3.69
C ASP A 70 -3.90 -24.04 -4.04
N ALA A 71 -3.59 -25.07 -3.25
CA ALA A 71 -4.17 -26.41 -3.42
C ALA A 71 -5.70 -26.40 -3.27
N ARG A 72 -6.23 -25.68 -2.27
CA ARG A 72 -7.69 -25.53 -2.07
C ARG A 72 -8.34 -24.77 -3.22
N LYS A 73 -7.73 -23.68 -3.68
CA LYS A 73 -8.21 -22.94 -4.86
C LYS A 73 -8.27 -23.83 -6.10
N ALA A 74 -7.23 -24.64 -6.35
CA ALA A 74 -7.19 -25.56 -7.47
C ALA A 74 -8.27 -26.66 -7.37
N ALA A 75 -8.62 -27.08 -6.15
CA ALA A 75 -9.69 -28.03 -5.88
C ALA A 75 -11.10 -27.41 -5.81
N GLY A 76 -11.23 -26.08 -5.90
CA GLY A 76 -12.50 -25.37 -5.70
C GLY A 76 -13.03 -25.45 -4.26
N GLU A 77 -12.16 -25.74 -3.29
CA GLU A 77 -12.52 -25.89 -1.88
C GLU A 77 -12.53 -24.54 -1.15
N PRO A 78 -13.35 -24.40 -0.09
CA PRO A 78 -13.28 -23.24 0.78
C PRO A 78 -11.90 -23.07 1.41
N LEU A 79 -11.35 -21.85 1.39
CA LEU A 79 -10.03 -21.56 1.95
C LEU A 79 -9.95 -21.83 3.46
N GLY A 80 -11.09 -21.66 4.16
CA GLY A 80 -11.23 -21.89 5.60
C GLY A 80 -10.25 -21.06 6.42
N ALA A 81 -9.78 -21.62 7.54
CA ALA A 81 -8.88 -20.95 8.47
C ALA A 81 -7.46 -20.70 7.91
N ALA A 82 -7.09 -21.24 6.74
CA ALA A 82 -5.76 -21.06 6.17
C ALA A 82 -5.50 -19.62 5.75
N GLN A 83 -6.52 -18.93 5.21
CA GLN A 83 -6.37 -17.56 4.74
C GLN A 83 -6.17 -16.56 5.89
N PRO A 84 -6.99 -16.57 6.97
CA PRO A 84 -6.71 -15.74 8.15
C PRO A 84 -5.37 -16.08 8.81
N ALA A 85 -5.02 -17.37 8.92
CA ALA A 85 -3.75 -17.80 9.51
C ALA A 85 -2.53 -17.28 8.73
N LEU A 86 -2.61 -17.25 7.38
CA LEU A 86 -1.56 -16.68 6.54
C LEU A 86 -1.33 -15.21 6.89
N TYR A 87 -2.40 -14.42 6.91
CA TYR A 87 -2.31 -13.00 7.19
C TYR A 87 -1.88 -12.69 8.62
N GLU A 88 -2.34 -13.47 9.61
CA GLU A 88 -1.88 -13.34 10.99
C GLU A 88 -0.37 -13.61 11.09
N THR A 89 0.12 -14.65 10.41
CA THR A 89 1.55 -15.00 10.39
C THR A 89 2.40 -13.89 9.75
N VAL A 90 1.92 -13.30 8.64
CA VAL A 90 2.57 -12.16 7.98
C VAL A 90 2.59 -10.94 8.92
N ALA A 91 1.44 -10.58 9.48
CA ALA A 91 1.28 -9.40 10.31
C ALA A 91 2.11 -9.46 11.61
N ALA A 92 2.23 -10.64 12.22
CA ALA A 92 2.99 -10.85 13.45
C ALA A 92 4.46 -10.39 13.34
N GLN A 93 5.05 -10.45 12.14
CA GLN A 93 6.40 -9.92 11.88
C GLN A 93 6.37 -8.55 11.22
N LEU A 94 5.48 -8.36 10.23
CA LEU A 94 5.49 -7.16 9.40
C LEU A 94 5.09 -5.89 10.17
N ILE A 95 4.18 -6.00 11.14
CA ILE A 95 3.75 -4.84 11.93
C ILE A 95 4.89 -4.30 12.82
N PRO A 96 5.59 -5.12 13.63
CA PRO A 96 6.81 -4.67 14.30
C PRO A 96 7.86 -4.10 13.35
N ASP A 97 8.11 -4.76 12.21
CA ASP A 97 9.10 -4.29 11.23
C ASP A 97 8.78 -2.89 10.69
N TRP A 98 7.50 -2.62 10.42
CA TRP A 98 7.06 -1.28 10.00
C TRP A 98 7.27 -0.23 11.07
N ARG A 99 7.00 -0.54 12.35
CA ARG A 99 7.20 0.40 13.46
C ARG A 99 8.68 0.71 13.66
N THR A 100 9.54 -0.31 13.66
CA THR A 100 11.00 -0.13 13.71
C THR A 100 11.52 0.65 12.50
N THR A 101 10.97 0.38 11.31
CA THR A 101 11.33 1.13 10.10
C THR A 101 10.92 2.59 10.23
N LEU A 102 9.71 2.88 10.73
CA LEU A 102 9.23 4.23 10.92
C LEU A 102 10.08 4.98 11.95
N ASP A 103 10.44 4.34 13.06
CA ASP A 103 11.36 4.90 14.05
C ASP A 103 12.68 5.30 13.37
N ALA A 104 13.30 4.40 12.61
CA ALA A 104 14.56 4.67 11.92
C ALA A 104 14.44 5.80 10.88
N LEU A 105 13.34 5.85 10.13
CA LEU A 105 13.11 6.87 9.10
C LEU A 105 12.94 8.26 9.71
N GLN A 106 12.26 8.39 10.86
CA GLN A 106 12.05 9.69 11.50
C GLN A 106 13.34 10.33 12.04
N HIS A 107 14.40 9.55 12.23
CA HIS A 107 15.73 10.06 12.59
C HIS A 107 16.51 10.63 11.39
N LEU A 108 16.02 10.48 10.16
CA LEU A 108 16.68 11.02 8.97
C LEU A 108 16.26 12.47 8.74
N ASP A 109 17.22 13.37 8.51
CA ASP A 109 16.98 14.81 8.27
C ASP A 109 15.98 15.08 7.13
N CYS A 110 15.94 14.20 6.12
CA CYS A 110 15.07 14.34 4.96
C CYS A 110 13.60 13.97 5.25
N VAL A 111 13.31 13.32 6.38
CA VAL A 111 11.99 12.87 6.82
C VAL A 111 11.57 13.64 8.07
N GLY A 112 12.40 13.62 9.12
CA GLY A 112 12.12 14.19 10.45
C GLY A 112 11.00 13.48 11.21
N ASP A 113 10.77 13.90 12.44
CA ASP A 113 9.81 13.29 13.37
C ASP A 113 8.46 14.04 13.49
N SER A 114 8.42 15.29 13.01
CA SER A 114 7.29 16.21 13.13
C SER A 114 6.32 16.21 11.93
N GLY A 115 6.70 15.55 10.84
CA GLY A 115 5.90 15.50 9.61
C GLY A 115 4.77 14.46 9.65
N PRO A 116 3.69 14.65 8.86
CA PRO A 116 2.62 13.66 8.77
C PRO A 116 3.10 12.38 8.08
N VAL A 117 2.59 11.23 8.55
CA VAL A 117 2.88 9.91 7.98
C VAL A 117 1.61 9.33 7.38
N GLY A 118 1.67 8.96 6.10
CA GLY A 118 0.61 8.25 5.39
C GLY A 118 0.95 6.79 5.13
N TYR A 119 -0.07 5.97 4.90
CA TYR A 119 0.07 4.59 4.46
C TYR A 119 -0.71 4.34 3.16
N TYR A 120 -0.13 3.55 2.25
CA TYR A 120 -0.81 3.05 1.06
C TYR A 120 -0.60 1.55 0.95
N GLY A 121 -1.70 0.80 0.89
CA GLY A 121 -1.65 -0.66 0.73
C GLY A 121 -2.97 -1.20 0.18
N LEU A 122 -2.88 -2.01 -0.88
CA LEU A 122 -4.03 -2.66 -1.51
C LEU A 122 -3.85 -4.19 -1.52
N SER A 123 -4.95 -4.93 -1.57
CA SER A 123 -4.96 -6.40 -1.54
C SER A 123 -4.32 -6.89 -0.23
N ALA A 124 -3.30 -7.77 -0.29
CA ALA A 124 -2.60 -8.25 0.91
C ALA A 124 -2.10 -7.10 1.81
N ALA A 125 -1.59 -6.01 1.21
CA ALA A 125 -1.18 -4.82 1.93
C ALA A 125 -2.35 -4.01 2.53
N GLY A 126 -3.57 -4.19 2.04
CA GLY A 126 -4.77 -3.63 2.68
C GLY A 126 -5.09 -4.33 4.00
N GLU A 127 -4.89 -5.66 4.06
CA GLU A 127 -5.06 -6.46 5.28
C GLU A 127 -4.05 -6.04 6.35
N SER A 128 -2.74 -6.08 6.02
CA SER A 128 -1.67 -5.62 6.90
C SER A 128 -1.86 -4.15 7.28
N GLY A 129 -2.30 -3.33 6.33
CA GLY A 129 -2.52 -1.90 6.53
C GLY A 129 -3.61 -1.60 7.55
N ILE A 130 -4.72 -2.36 7.56
CA ILE A 130 -5.76 -2.24 8.59
C ILE A 130 -5.16 -2.48 9.98
N ARG A 131 -4.33 -3.52 10.12
CA ARG A 131 -3.68 -3.87 11.38
C ARG A 131 -2.64 -2.82 11.80
N LEU A 132 -1.82 -2.37 10.86
CA LEU A 132 -0.77 -1.37 11.09
C LEU A 132 -1.37 -0.05 11.54
N VAL A 133 -2.35 0.47 10.80
CA VAL A 133 -2.98 1.77 11.09
C VAL A 133 -3.73 1.72 12.42
N ALA A 134 -4.32 0.58 12.79
CA ALA A 134 -4.94 0.42 14.10
C ALA A 134 -3.91 0.38 15.26
N ALA A 135 -2.66 -0.03 15.00
CA ALA A 135 -1.61 -0.20 16.02
C ALA A 135 -0.57 0.94 16.07
N GLU A 136 -0.48 1.77 15.03
CA GLU A 136 0.55 2.80 14.86
C GLU A 136 -0.09 4.18 14.62
N HIS A 137 -0.29 4.92 15.71
CA HIS A 137 -0.99 6.21 15.72
C HIS A 137 -0.26 7.35 14.99
N ARG A 138 1.05 7.19 14.69
CA ARG A 138 1.77 8.17 13.88
C ARG A 138 1.27 8.21 12.44
N ILE A 139 0.65 7.14 11.95
CA ILE A 139 -0.01 7.14 10.64
C ILE A 139 -1.31 7.92 10.78
N THR A 140 -1.40 9.04 10.06
CA THR A 140 -2.54 9.98 10.15
C THR A 140 -3.44 9.95 8.92
N ALA A 141 -3.03 9.27 7.85
CA ALA A 141 -3.82 9.04 6.65
C ALA A 141 -3.53 7.66 6.06
N ALA A 142 -4.54 6.97 5.53
CA ALA A 142 -4.36 5.66 4.93
C ALA A 142 -5.23 5.47 3.69
N VAL A 143 -4.65 4.84 2.66
CA VAL A 143 -5.38 4.30 1.50
C VAL A 143 -5.33 2.78 1.62
N LEU A 144 -6.50 2.18 1.88
CA LEU A 144 -6.69 0.76 2.11
C LEU A 144 -7.78 0.25 1.17
N GLY A 145 -7.62 -0.93 0.58
CA GLY A 145 -8.63 -1.48 -0.33
C GLY A 145 -8.27 -2.80 -0.99
N LEU A 146 -9.16 -3.27 -1.88
CA LEU A 146 -9.09 -4.57 -2.55
C LEU A 146 -9.03 -5.77 -1.57
N MET A 147 -9.66 -5.62 -0.42
CA MET A 147 -9.74 -6.64 0.60
C MET A 147 -11.12 -6.63 1.27
N ALA A 148 -11.70 -7.82 1.47
CA ALA A 148 -12.93 -8.02 2.23
C ALA A 148 -12.70 -9.19 3.19
N CYS A 149 -12.55 -8.88 4.47
CA CYS A 149 -12.16 -9.82 5.52
C CYS A 149 -13.00 -9.62 6.78
N ASP A 150 -13.88 -10.56 7.08
CA ASP A 150 -14.73 -10.47 8.28
C ASP A 150 -13.91 -10.48 9.57
N TRP A 151 -12.75 -11.17 9.58
CA TRP A 151 -11.84 -11.22 10.73
C TRP A 151 -11.15 -9.88 11.04
N LEU A 152 -11.27 -8.88 10.15
CA LEU A 152 -10.70 -7.55 10.37
C LEU A 152 -11.72 -6.52 10.86
N ILE A 153 -13.01 -6.86 11.01
CA ILE A 153 -14.06 -5.89 11.39
C ILE A 153 -13.70 -5.16 12.69
N ASP A 154 -13.36 -5.91 13.74
CA ASP A 154 -13.01 -5.32 15.05
C ASP A 154 -11.72 -4.50 15.00
N THR A 155 -10.76 -4.90 14.16
CA THR A 155 -9.51 -4.16 13.98
C THR A 155 -9.75 -2.86 13.20
N ALA A 156 -10.55 -2.91 12.14
CA ALA A 156 -10.92 -1.75 11.35
C ALA A 156 -11.71 -0.72 12.19
N ALA A 157 -12.57 -1.19 13.11
CA ALA A 157 -13.29 -0.32 14.04
C ALA A 157 -12.39 0.51 14.97
N ARG A 158 -11.12 0.09 15.18
CA ARG A 158 -10.13 0.84 15.98
C ARG A 158 -9.40 1.93 15.19
N ILE A 159 -9.58 1.99 13.87
CA ILE A 159 -8.89 2.98 13.03
C ILE A 159 -9.54 4.35 13.22
N THR A 160 -8.79 5.30 13.75
CA THR A 160 -9.25 6.67 14.03
C THR A 160 -8.73 7.73 13.06
N VAL A 161 -7.87 7.35 12.09
CA VAL A 161 -7.37 8.31 11.10
C VAL A 161 -8.53 8.94 10.33
N SER A 162 -8.46 10.25 10.10
CA SER A 162 -9.57 11.02 9.52
C SER A 162 -10.12 10.33 8.28
N ARG A 163 -11.41 10.01 8.34
CA ARG A 163 -12.18 9.35 7.28
C ARG A 163 -11.89 9.98 5.92
N PRO A 164 -11.92 9.20 4.82
CA PRO A 164 -11.91 9.78 3.49
C PRO A 164 -13.02 10.83 3.42
N ILE A 165 -12.71 11.99 2.85
CA ILE A 165 -13.70 12.95 2.40
C ILE A 165 -14.60 12.16 1.46
N HIS A 166 -15.82 11.84 1.90
CA HIS A 166 -16.88 11.45 0.96
C HIS A 166 -16.95 12.56 -0.08
N PRO A 167 -17.09 12.27 -1.38
CA PRO A 167 -17.46 13.29 -2.35
C PRO A 167 -18.91 13.73 -2.06
N GLN A 168 -19.10 14.46 -0.96
CA GLN A 168 -20.22 15.36 -0.84
C GLN A 168 -19.92 16.49 -1.81
N SER A 169 -20.79 16.60 -2.80
CA SER A 169 -20.91 17.66 -3.78
C SER A 169 -20.56 19.03 -3.18
N THR A 170 -19.30 19.43 -3.28
CA THR A 170 -18.88 20.80 -3.00
C THR A 170 -19.38 21.70 -4.13
N PRO A 171 -20.06 22.83 -3.86
CA PRO A 171 -20.43 23.78 -4.89
C PRO A 171 -19.16 24.32 -5.58
N ARG A 172 -19.16 24.33 -6.92
CA ARG A 172 -18.05 24.87 -7.71
C ARG A 172 -17.89 26.37 -7.47
N HIS A 173 -16.73 26.79 -6.96
CA HIS A 173 -16.25 28.15 -7.17
C HIS A 173 -15.56 28.22 -8.55
N PRO A 174 -15.92 29.17 -9.42
CA PRO A 174 -15.22 29.35 -10.70
C PRO A 174 -13.86 30.00 -10.43
N GLY A 175 -12.76 29.30 -10.72
CA GLY A 175 -11.43 29.95 -10.78
C GLY A 175 -10.20 29.10 -10.50
N THR A 176 -10.29 27.85 -10.03
CA THR A 176 -9.09 27.03 -9.74
C THR A 176 -8.88 25.98 -10.83
N PRO A 177 -7.75 25.98 -11.56
CA PRO A 177 -7.48 24.96 -12.57
C PRO A 177 -7.20 23.60 -11.89
N LEU A 178 -7.94 22.58 -12.33
CA LEU A 178 -7.75 21.19 -11.91
C LEU A 178 -6.50 20.60 -12.60
N CYS A 179 -5.67 19.90 -11.83
CA CYS A 179 -4.68 18.96 -12.35
C CYS A 179 -5.43 17.83 -13.09
N PRO A 180 -5.13 17.51 -14.36
CA PRO A 180 -5.92 16.53 -15.11
C PRO A 180 -5.65 15.12 -14.57
N THR A 181 -6.64 14.55 -13.88
CA THR A 181 -6.74 13.11 -13.66
C THR A 181 -7.12 12.45 -14.99
N TYR A 182 -6.19 11.69 -15.54
CA TYR A 182 -6.40 10.86 -16.72
C TYR A 182 -7.44 9.78 -16.42
N GLN A 183 -8.64 9.90 -17.01
CA GLN A 183 -9.66 8.86 -17.05
C GLN A 183 -9.60 8.21 -18.43
N HIS A 184 -9.11 6.97 -18.51
CA HIS A 184 -9.23 6.17 -19.72
C HIS A 184 -10.69 5.69 -19.83
N ARG A 185 -11.46 6.27 -20.74
CA ARG A 185 -12.79 5.80 -21.09
C ARG A 185 -12.62 4.74 -22.19
N HIS A 186 -12.95 3.49 -21.91
CA HIS A 186 -13.10 2.46 -22.94
C HIS A 186 -14.27 2.84 -23.84
N THR A 187 -14.03 3.01 -25.13
CA THR A 187 -15.07 3.00 -26.17
C THR A 187 -14.83 1.77 -27.02
N GLU A 188 -15.78 0.84 -26.98
CA GLU A 188 -15.92 -0.23 -27.97
C GLU A 188 -16.26 0.39 -29.33
N GLY A 189 -15.68 -0.13 -30.42
CA GLY A 189 -16.04 0.25 -31.78
C GLY A 189 -14.89 0.20 -32.79
N GLU A 190 -14.74 -0.98 -33.40
CA GLU A 190 -14.36 -1.26 -34.80
C GLU A 190 -13.26 -0.42 -35.51
N GLY A 191 -12.23 -1.12 -35.99
CA GLY A 191 -11.64 -0.85 -37.30
C GLY A 191 -10.21 -0.32 -37.33
N GLY A 192 -9.27 -1.19 -37.73
CA GLY A 192 -8.05 -0.79 -38.43
C GLY A 192 -6.76 -0.73 -37.57
N LEU A 193 -5.99 -1.80 -37.59
CA LEU A 193 -4.57 -1.78 -37.25
C LEU A 193 -3.78 -1.09 -38.38
N PRO A 194 -2.83 -0.18 -38.09
CA PRO A 194 -1.68 0.02 -38.94
C PRO A 194 -0.44 -0.64 -38.32
N ALA A 195 0.30 -1.30 -39.20
CA ALA A 195 1.53 -2.01 -38.94
C ALA A 195 2.65 -1.09 -38.42
N TYR A 196 3.44 -1.61 -37.50
CA TYR A 196 4.78 -1.11 -37.19
C TYR A 196 5.76 -1.71 -38.21
N GLN A 197 6.50 -0.87 -38.94
CA GLN A 197 7.72 -1.29 -39.65
C GLN A 197 8.94 -0.87 -38.82
N ALA A 198 9.96 -1.73 -38.92
CA ALA A 198 11.27 -1.82 -38.26
C ALA A 198 11.88 -0.54 -37.65
#